data_AF-A0A5S4GR34-F1
#
_entry.id   AF-A0A5S4GR34-F1
#
_cell.length_a   1.000
_cell.length_b   1.000
_cell.length_c   1.000
_cell.angle_alpha   90.00
_cell.angle_beta   90.00
_cell.angle_gamma   90.00
#
_symmetry.space_group_name_H-M   'P 1'
#
loop_
_entity.id
_entity.type
_entity.pdbx_description
1 polymer ?
#
loop_
_entity_poly.entity_id
_entity_poly.type
_entity_poly.pdbx_seq_one_letter_code
_entity_poly.pdbx_strand_id
1 'polypeptide(L)'
;MRTVAITGGGASGALAAAHLARRTAGPLRTVLIDRDARHGLGQAYSTTDPRHLLNVCAGKMSAFGDVPDHLLRWARSRGMDVADEDYLPRMVYGRYLRAILDEHRDRIRLVTGNVTALAPPSEGRAARLTFTDGRSLDADAAVVATGNRTSPGARMPAGGRRIPDPWAPDALDGVRDGAPVLVVETGLTMLDVAVTLAEAHPGTVVHAVSRHGLLPQPHHIHLPTLKVGRPAQPRWVGRQPAHPHRRAATARGRGAVRRMWRPGRRAPSPPRSQAARPLKEAPA
;
A
#
# COMPACT_ATOMS: atom_id res chain seq x y z
N MET A 1 2.09 -28.04 -22.42
CA MET A 1 1.72 -26.77 -21.74
C MET A 1 2.85 -26.41 -20.80
N ARG A 2 3.46 -25.23 -20.94
CA ARG A 2 4.56 -24.79 -20.05
C ARG A 2 4.00 -24.26 -18.73
N THR A 3 4.70 -24.46 -17.64
CA THR A 3 4.32 -24.00 -16.30
C THR A 3 5.41 -23.09 -15.73
N VAL A 4 5.01 -21.89 -15.29
CA VAL A 4 5.88 -20.98 -14.54
C VAL A 4 5.32 -20.81 -13.13
N ALA A 5 6.12 -21.14 -12.12
CA ALA A 5 5.77 -20.92 -10.72
C ALA A 5 6.30 -19.56 -10.25
N ILE A 6 5.50 -18.81 -9.51
CA ILE A 6 5.86 -17.51 -8.93
C ILE A 6 5.65 -17.61 -7.43
N THR A 7 6.73 -17.48 -6.64
CA THR A 7 6.65 -17.46 -5.17
C THR A 7 6.62 -16.02 -4.65
N GLY A 8 5.57 -15.69 -3.91
CA GLY A 8 5.28 -14.34 -3.42
C GLY A 8 4.07 -13.74 -4.12
N GLY A 9 2.91 -13.75 -3.45
CA GLY A 9 1.64 -13.24 -3.97
C GLY A 9 1.43 -11.75 -3.81
N GLY A 10 2.48 -10.95 -3.62
CA GLY A 10 2.36 -9.49 -3.60
C GLY A 10 2.24 -8.88 -5.00
N ALA A 11 2.28 -7.56 -5.09
CA ALA A 11 2.17 -6.84 -6.37
C ALA A 11 3.20 -7.28 -7.41
N SER A 12 4.46 -7.51 -7.02
CA SER A 12 5.50 -7.98 -7.95
C SER A 12 5.14 -9.32 -8.59
N GLY A 13 4.64 -10.28 -7.80
CA GLY A 13 4.25 -11.59 -8.31
C GLY A 13 2.99 -11.54 -9.16
N ALA A 14 2.00 -10.74 -8.75
CA ALA A 14 0.77 -10.56 -9.51
C ALA A 14 1.01 -9.87 -10.86
N LEU A 15 1.82 -8.82 -10.89
CA LEU A 15 2.19 -8.15 -12.14
C LEU A 15 3.04 -9.05 -13.04
N ALA A 16 3.99 -9.82 -12.48
CA ALA A 16 4.73 -10.80 -13.26
C ALA A 16 3.80 -11.86 -13.89
N ALA A 17 2.83 -12.37 -13.14
CA ALA A 17 1.84 -13.30 -13.66
C ALA A 17 1.00 -12.69 -14.79
N ALA A 18 0.53 -11.46 -14.62
CA ALA A 18 -0.23 -10.73 -15.63
C ALA A 18 0.58 -10.48 -16.91
N HIS A 19 1.84 -10.06 -16.79
CA HIS A 19 2.72 -9.86 -17.95
C HIS A 19 2.97 -11.17 -18.72
N LEU A 20 3.18 -12.28 -18.01
CA LEU A 20 3.32 -13.60 -18.63
C LEU A 20 2.04 -14.04 -19.35
N ALA A 21 0.89 -13.85 -18.72
CA ALA A 21 -0.42 -14.16 -19.30
C ALA A 21 -0.70 -13.30 -20.54
N ARG A 22 -0.33 -12.02 -20.55
CA ARG A 22 -0.58 -11.12 -21.67
C ARG A 22 0.37 -11.31 -22.85
N ARG A 23 1.65 -11.63 -22.59
CA ARG A 23 2.70 -11.67 -23.64
C ARG A 23 2.90 -13.04 -24.27
N THR A 24 2.28 -14.09 -23.75
CA THR A 24 2.50 -15.46 -24.26
C THR A 24 1.35 -15.90 -25.15
N ALA A 25 1.61 -16.10 -26.44
CA ALA A 25 0.60 -16.59 -27.40
C ALA A 25 0.28 -18.10 -27.24
N GLY A 26 1.20 -18.89 -26.69
CA GLY A 26 1.08 -20.34 -26.53
C GLY A 26 0.52 -20.82 -25.17
N PRO A 27 0.34 -22.14 -25.00
CA PRO A 27 -0.18 -22.74 -23.77
C PRO A 27 0.82 -22.59 -22.62
N LEU A 28 0.58 -21.57 -21.79
CA LEU A 28 1.32 -21.24 -20.57
C LEU A 28 0.36 -21.20 -19.40
N ARG A 29 0.71 -21.93 -18.34
CA ARG A 29 0.08 -21.84 -17.03
C ARG A 29 1.02 -21.15 -16.06
N THR A 30 0.52 -20.14 -15.38
CA THR A 30 1.24 -19.50 -14.27
C THR A 30 0.66 -19.96 -12.95
N VAL A 31 1.51 -20.32 -11.99
CA VAL A 31 1.10 -20.66 -10.63
C VAL A 31 1.60 -19.59 -9.69
N LEU A 32 0.71 -18.71 -9.22
CA LEU A 32 1.03 -17.66 -8.26
C LEU A 32 0.81 -18.17 -6.84
N ILE A 33 1.89 -18.24 -6.07
CA ILE A 33 1.92 -18.84 -4.73
C ILE A 33 2.01 -17.73 -3.68
N ASP A 34 1.07 -17.74 -2.75
CA ASP A 34 1.08 -16.85 -1.59
C ASP A 34 0.91 -17.66 -0.30
N ARG A 35 1.65 -17.31 0.74
CA ARG A 35 1.57 -18.04 2.01
C ARG A 35 0.34 -17.69 2.85
N ASP A 36 -0.20 -16.47 2.70
CA ASP A 36 -1.23 -15.88 3.56
C ASP A 36 -2.58 -15.74 2.83
N ALA A 37 -2.73 -16.36 1.64
CA ALA A 37 -3.88 -16.24 0.74
C ALA A 37 -4.19 -14.79 0.26
N ARG A 38 -3.17 -13.91 0.30
CA ARG A 38 -3.24 -12.49 -0.05
C ARG A 38 -2.77 -12.22 -1.49
N HIS A 39 -3.03 -13.12 -2.44
CA HIS A 39 -2.60 -12.97 -3.84
C HIS A 39 -2.96 -11.58 -4.42
N GLY A 40 -2.04 -10.92 -5.12
CA GLY A 40 -2.20 -9.53 -5.56
C GLY A 40 -1.98 -8.48 -4.48
N LEU A 41 -2.40 -8.73 -3.23
CA LEU A 41 -2.34 -7.73 -2.17
C LEU A 41 -0.95 -7.69 -1.50
N GLY A 42 -0.40 -8.88 -1.19
CA GLY A 42 0.78 -9.00 -0.33
C GLY A 42 0.63 -8.22 0.98
N GLN A 43 1.73 -7.87 1.64
CA GLN A 43 1.64 -7.07 2.87
C GLN A 43 1.23 -5.62 2.60
N ALA A 44 1.78 -4.98 1.56
CA ALA A 44 1.65 -3.55 1.33
C ALA A 44 0.22 -3.08 1.03
N TYR A 45 -0.62 -3.94 0.43
CA TYR A 45 -1.97 -3.59 -0.04
C TYR A 45 -3.08 -4.39 0.66
N SER A 46 -2.76 -5.12 1.74
CA SER A 46 -3.75 -5.86 2.54
C SER A 46 -4.43 -5.04 3.63
N THR A 47 -4.00 -3.79 3.84
CA THR A 47 -4.70 -2.88 4.76
C THR A 47 -6.13 -2.60 4.30
N THR A 48 -7.05 -2.47 5.27
CA THR A 48 -8.45 -2.08 5.07
C THR A 48 -8.71 -0.61 5.39
N ASP A 49 -7.70 0.12 5.89
CA ASP A 49 -7.84 1.52 6.27
C ASP A 49 -7.77 2.43 5.01
N PRO A 50 -8.84 3.19 4.69
CA PRO A 50 -8.86 4.04 3.49
C PRO A 50 -7.90 5.23 3.57
N ARG A 51 -7.34 5.52 4.74
CA ARG A 51 -6.36 6.61 4.95
C ARG A 51 -4.93 6.18 4.58
N HIS A 52 -4.69 4.90 4.36
CA HIS A 52 -3.37 4.41 3.94
C HIS A 52 -3.25 4.60 2.44
N LEU A 53 -2.49 5.60 2.03
CA LEU A 53 -2.38 5.99 0.63
C LEU A 53 -1.16 5.38 -0.04
N LEU A 54 -1.23 5.27 -1.36
CA LEU A 54 -0.05 5.11 -2.19
C LEU A 54 0.92 6.28 -1.95
N ASN A 55 2.20 6.02 -2.12
CA ASN A 55 3.27 7.03 -2.08
C ASN A 55 3.63 7.55 -3.49
N VAL A 56 2.81 7.23 -4.48
CA VAL A 56 2.95 7.67 -5.87
C VAL A 56 1.55 8.05 -6.36
N CYS A 57 1.45 9.17 -7.09
CA CYS A 57 0.19 9.63 -7.67
C CYS A 57 -0.36 8.62 -8.69
N ALA A 58 -1.68 8.59 -8.84
CA ALA A 58 -2.39 7.65 -9.70
C ALA A 58 -1.93 7.71 -11.17
N GLY A 59 -1.65 8.91 -11.70
CA GLY A 59 -1.17 9.10 -13.08
C GLY A 59 0.25 8.58 -13.34
N LYS A 60 1.01 8.23 -12.29
CA LYS A 60 2.35 7.63 -12.40
C LYS A 60 2.35 6.12 -12.09
N MET A 61 1.17 5.53 -11.92
CA MET A 61 0.99 4.14 -11.50
C MET A 61 0.25 3.38 -12.58
N SER A 62 0.85 2.31 -13.08
CA SER A 62 0.19 1.36 -13.99
C SER A 62 0.72 -0.05 -13.77
N ALA A 63 -0.08 -1.05 -14.15
CA ALA A 63 0.37 -2.43 -14.22
C ALA A 63 1.24 -2.68 -15.47
N PHE A 64 1.08 -1.84 -16.48
CA PHE A 64 1.55 -2.08 -17.83
C PHE A 64 2.20 -0.80 -18.37
N GLY A 65 3.51 -0.83 -18.60
CA GLY A 65 4.26 0.36 -19.01
C GLY A 65 3.88 0.89 -20.41
N ASP A 66 3.35 0.02 -21.26
CA ASP A 66 2.76 0.36 -22.57
C ASP A 66 1.34 0.93 -22.47
N VAL A 67 0.75 0.92 -21.27
CA VAL A 67 -0.58 1.46 -20.99
C VAL A 67 -0.51 2.30 -19.71
N PRO A 68 0.12 3.49 -19.77
CA PRO A 68 0.47 4.27 -18.57
C PRO A 68 -0.74 4.74 -17.75
N ASP A 69 -1.92 4.84 -18.36
CA ASP A 69 -3.16 5.28 -17.72
C ASP A 69 -4.03 4.14 -17.17
N HIS A 70 -3.55 2.89 -17.17
CA HIS A 70 -4.37 1.70 -16.91
C HIS A 70 -5.06 1.74 -15.53
N LEU A 71 -4.36 2.18 -14.47
CA LEU A 71 -4.95 2.31 -13.14
C LEU A 71 -6.04 3.39 -13.11
N LEU A 72 -5.81 4.53 -13.74
CA LEU A 72 -6.79 5.62 -13.80
C LEU A 72 -8.05 5.21 -14.55
N ARG A 73 -7.90 4.57 -15.71
CA ARG A 73 -9.03 4.05 -16.48
C ARG A 73 -9.81 3.00 -15.69
N TRP A 74 -9.11 2.10 -15.01
CA TRP A 74 -9.75 1.12 -14.14
C TRP A 74 -10.50 1.78 -12.96
N ALA A 75 -9.91 2.77 -12.29
CA ALA A 75 -10.56 3.43 -11.16
C ALA A 75 -11.80 4.23 -11.60
N ARG A 76 -11.70 4.96 -12.72
CA ARG A 76 -12.81 5.71 -13.32
C ARG A 76 -13.94 4.78 -13.78
N SER A 77 -13.62 3.62 -14.35
CA SER A 77 -14.64 2.63 -14.75
C SER A 77 -15.39 2.01 -13.56
N ARG A 78 -14.85 2.13 -12.34
CA ARG A 78 -15.50 1.79 -11.07
C ARG A 78 -16.24 2.96 -10.42
N GLY A 79 -16.41 4.08 -11.13
CA GLY A 79 -17.14 5.26 -10.68
C GLY A 79 -16.36 6.18 -9.73
N MET A 80 -15.04 6.03 -9.63
CA MET A 80 -14.23 6.92 -8.80
C MET A 80 -13.88 8.21 -9.55
N ASP A 81 -14.16 9.37 -8.94
CA ASP A 81 -13.65 10.66 -9.40
C ASP A 81 -12.18 10.79 -8.96
N VAL A 82 -11.25 10.50 -9.89
CA VAL A 82 -9.80 10.48 -9.64
C VAL A 82 -9.05 11.29 -10.70
N ALA A 83 -8.23 12.22 -10.23
CA ALA A 83 -7.27 12.99 -11.00
C ALA A 83 -5.89 12.32 -11.00
N ASP A 84 -5.01 12.75 -11.90
CA ASP A 84 -3.70 12.13 -12.11
C ASP A 84 -2.76 12.37 -10.91
N GLU A 85 -2.92 13.51 -10.23
CA GLU A 85 -2.14 13.91 -9.05
C GLU A 85 -2.63 13.26 -7.75
N ASP A 86 -3.79 12.59 -7.77
CA ASP A 86 -4.36 11.99 -6.57
C ASP A 86 -3.55 10.78 -6.10
N TYR A 87 -3.49 10.61 -4.78
CA TYR A 87 -2.92 9.43 -4.15
C TYR A 87 -4.06 8.50 -3.73
N LEU A 88 -4.25 7.43 -4.49
CA LEU A 88 -5.31 6.46 -4.18
C LEU A 88 -5.00 5.70 -2.89
N PRO A 89 -6.03 5.27 -2.13
CA PRO A 89 -5.85 4.33 -1.03
C PRO A 89 -5.18 3.04 -1.50
N ARG A 90 -4.28 2.47 -0.69
CA ARG A 90 -3.59 1.21 -0.97
C ARG A 90 -4.54 0.05 -1.19
N MET A 91 -5.65 0.02 -0.44
CA MET A 91 -6.70 -0.97 -0.64
C MET A 91 -7.38 -0.88 -2.01
N VAL A 92 -7.39 0.30 -2.64
CA VAL A 92 -7.92 0.48 -4.01
C VAL A 92 -6.93 -0.10 -5.01
N TYR A 93 -5.63 0.14 -4.82
CA TYR A 93 -4.59 -0.49 -5.64
C TYR A 93 -4.56 -2.02 -5.49
N GLY A 94 -4.79 -2.54 -4.28
CA GLY A 94 -4.95 -3.98 -4.06
C GLY A 94 -6.12 -4.57 -4.84
N ARG A 95 -7.28 -3.89 -4.85
CA ARG A 95 -8.45 -4.28 -5.67
C ARG A 95 -8.15 -4.25 -7.17
N TYR A 96 -7.37 -3.27 -7.63
CA TYR A 96 -6.91 -3.18 -9.01
C TYR A 96 -6.04 -4.39 -9.40
N LEU A 97 -5.07 -4.77 -8.56
CA LEU A 97 -4.24 -5.95 -8.82
C LEU A 97 -5.04 -7.25 -8.83
N ARG A 98 -6.05 -7.39 -7.96
CA ARG A 98 -6.99 -8.53 -7.99
C ARG A 98 -7.77 -8.59 -9.29
N ALA A 99 -8.32 -7.46 -9.74
CA ALA A 99 -9.05 -7.40 -11.01
C ALA A 99 -8.20 -7.87 -12.20
N ILE A 100 -6.92 -7.48 -12.25
CA ILE A 100 -5.97 -7.94 -13.28
C ILE A 100 -5.73 -9.46 -13.19
N LEU A 101 -5.63 -10.02 -11.99
CA LEU A 101 -5.50 -11.47 -11.82
C LEU A 101 -6.76 -12.21 -12.30
N ASP A 102 -7.94 -11.65 -12.01
CA ASP A 102 -9.23 -12.24 -12.39
C ASP A 102 -9.45 -12.21 -13.92
N GLU A 103 -8.97 -11.17 -14.61
CA GLU A 103 -8.96 -11.07 -16.08
C GLU A 103 -8.17 -12.20 -16.76
N HIS A 104 -7.23 -12.81 -16.03
CA HIS A 104 -6.34 -13.88 -16.52
C HIS A 104 -6.52 -15.19 -15.75
N ARG A 105 -7.68 -15.42 -15.12
CA ARG A 105 -7.99 -16.59 -14.28
C ARG A 105 -7.89 -17.94 -15.01
N ASP A 106 -8.02 -17.94 -16.33
CA ASP A 106 -7.84 -19.12 -17.19
C ASP A 106 -6.35 -19.52 -17.33
N ARG A 107 -5.44 -18.55 -17.17
CA ARG A 107 -3.98 -18.75 -17.31
C ARG A 107 -3.25 -18.75 -15.98
N ILE A 108 -3.79 -18.08 -14.96
CA ILE A 108 -3.18 -17.91 -13.65
C ILE A 108 -3.92 -18.77 -12.62
N ARG A 109 -3.23 -19.77 -12.07
CA ARG A 109 -3.68 -20.52 -10.91
C ARG A 109 -3.14 -19.89 -9.63
N LEU A 110 -4.03 -19.52 -8.73
CA LEU A 110 -3.67 -19.11 -7.38
C LEU A 110 -3.50 -20.33 -6.48
N VAL A 111 -2.40 -20.38 -5.73
CA VAL A 111 -2.11 -21.44 -4.75
C VAL A 111 -1.76 -20.82 -3.42
N THR A 112 -2.41 -21.27 -2.35
CA THR A 112 -2.01 -20.91 -0.99
C THR A 112 -1.01 -21.93 -0.45
N GLY A 113 0.16 -21.45 -0.04
CA GLY A 113 1.19 -22.30 0.55
C GLY A 113 2.51 -21.56 0.78
N ASN A 114 3.27 -22.03 1.75
CA ASN A 114 4.58 -21.47 2.10
C ASN A 114 5.70 -22.29 1.44
N VAL A 115 6.39 -21.72 0.46
CA VAL A 115 7.54 -22.34 -0.21
C VAL A 115 8.80 -22.12 0.63
N THR A 116 9.46 -23.19 1.02
CA THR A 116 10.63 -23.18 1.90
C THR A 116 11.93 -23.49 1.16
N ALA A 117 11.87 -24.15 0.01
CA ALA A 117 13.03 -24.42 -0.84
C ALA A 117 12.68 -24.32 -2.33
N LEU A 118 13.68 -23.93 -3.12
CA LEU A 118 13.64 -23.93 -4.57
C LEU A 118 14.91 -24.63 -5.10
N ALA A 119 14.74 -25.75 -5.78
CA ALA A 119 15.79 -26.33 -6.60
C ALA A 119 15.67 -25.74 -8.03
N PRO A 120 16.71 -25.07 -8.56
CA PRO A 120 16.67 -24.53 -9.92
C PRO A 120 16.59 -25.67 -10.96
N PRO A 121 16.14 -25.37 -12.18
CA PRO A 121 16.13 -26.37 -13.25
C PRO A 121 17.57 -26.81 -13.59
N SER A 122 17.74 -28.08 -13.94
CA SER A 122 19.00 -28.67 -14.40
C SER A 122 18.76 -29.48 -15.68
N GLU A 123 19.81 -29.98 -16.34
CA GLU A 123 19.65 -30.78 -17.57
C GLU A 123 18.63 -31.92 -17.35
N GLY A 124 17.54 -31.88 -18.11
CA GLY A 124 16.44 -32.85 -18.04
C GLY A 124 15.50 -32.73 -16.84
N ARG A 125 15.65 -31.74 -15.95
CA ARG A 125 14.81 -31.57 -14.74
C ARG A 125 14.23 -30.16 -14.63
N ALA A 126 12.91 -30.10 -14.42
CA ALA A 126 12.19 -28.89 -14.08
C ALA A 126 12.65 -28.28 -12.74
N ALA A 127 12.40 -27.00 -12.54
CA ALA A 127 12.56 -26.36 -11.23
C ALA A 127 11.58 -27.01 -10.24
N ARG A 128 12.02 -27.26 -9.00
CA ARG A 128 11.19 -27.85 -7.95
C ARG A 128 11.03 -26.92 -6.77
N LEU A 129 9.79 -26.58 -6.45
CA LEU A 129 9.43 -25.82 -5.26
C LEU A 129 8.96 -26.79 -4.17
N THR A 130 9.51 -26.65 -2.97
CA THR A 130 9.10 -27.45 -1.80
C THR A 130 8.31 -26.57 -0.84
N PHE A 131 7.15 -27.06 -0.42
CA PHE A 131 6.27 -26.39 0.54
C PHE A 131 6.56 -26.86 1.97
N THR A 132 6.19 -26.04 2.94
CA THR A 132 6.36 -26.37 4.37
C THR A 132 5.57 -27.60 4.82
N ASP A 133 4.52 -27.98 4.07
CA ASP A 133 3.64 -29.13 4.35
C ASP A 133 4.08 -30.40 3.61
N GLY A 134 5.29 -30.39 3.03
CA GLY A 134 5.85 -31.52 2.30
C GLY A 134 5.38 -31.63 0.85
N ARG A 135 4.40 -30.84 0.40
CA ARG A 135 4.02 -30.79 -1.02
C ARG A 135 5.18 -30.27 -1.86
N SER A 136 5.21 -30.65 -3.13
CA SER A 136 6.13 -30.13 -4.11
C SER A 136 5.41 -29.70 -5.39
N LEU A 137 6.00 -28.75 -6.11
CA LEU A 137 5.54 -28.29 -7.42
C LEU A 137 6.72 -28.23 -8.38
N ASP A 138 6.63 -29.01 -9.46
CA ASP A 138 7.57 -28.92 -10.57
C ASP A 138 7.09 -27.88 -11.59
N ALA A 139 7.99 -27.04 -12.08
CA ALA A 139 7.71 -25.99 -13.05
C ALA A 139 8.90 -25.79 -14.01
N ASP A 140 8.64 -25.45 -15.27
CA ASP A 140 9.69 -25.22 -16.28
C ASP A 140 10.57 -24.01 -15.90
N ALA A 141 10.00 -23.03 -15.21
CA ALA A 141 10.73 -21.93 -14.62
C ALA A 141 10.09 -21.45 -13.31
N ALA A 142 10.90 -20.80 -12.47
CA ALA A 142 10.46 -20.22 -11.21
C ALA A 142 10.84 -18.74 -11.12
N VAL A 143 9.92 -17.91 -10.60
CA VAL A 143 10.14 -16.49 -10.29
C VAL A 143 10.05 -16.30 -8.79
N VAL A 144 11.06 -15.65 -8.20
CA VAL A 144 11.06 -15.30 -6.78
C VAL A 144 10.66 -13.84 -6.61
N ALA A 145 9.44 -13.62 -6.11
CA ALA A 145 8.79 -12.32 -5.96
C ALA A 145 8.32 -12.08 -4.51
N THR A 146 9.13 -12.51 -3.53
CA THR A 146 8.80 -12.47 -2.09
C THR A 146 8.81 -11.07 -1.46
N GLY A 147 9.04 -10.02 -2.25
CA GLY A 147 9.10 -8.63 -1.80
C GLY A 147 10.29 -8.34 -0.90
N ASN A 148 10.20 -7.22 -0.17
CA ASN A 148 11.26 -6.82 0.75
C ASN A 148 11.27 -7.75 1.96
N ARG A 149 12.45 -8.30 2.27
CA ARG A 149 12.66 -9.02 3.52
C ARG A 149 12.41 -8.07 4.67
N THR A 150 11.57 -8.47 5.62
CA THR A 150 11.61 -7.88 6.95
C THR A 150 13.05 -8.03 7.43
N SER A 151 13.73 -6.91 7.74
CA SER A 151 15.03 -7.00 8.38
C SER A 151 14.90 -7.95 9.58
N PRO A 152 15.88 -8.83 9.85
CA PRO A 152 15.85 -9.63 11.06
C PRO A 152 15.68 -8.62 12.19
N GLY A 153 14.48 -8.57 12.76
CA GLY A 153 14.11 -7.53 13.70
C GLY A 153 15.14 -7.55 14.83
N ALA A 154 15.31 -6.41 15.50
CA ALA A 154 15.91 -6.44 16.83
C ALA A 154 15.32 -7.65 17.57
N ARG A 155 16.16 -8.51 18.14
CA ARG A 155 15.73 -9.71 18.87
C ARG A 155 14.89 -9.23 20.04
N MET A 156 13.59 -9.08 19.80
CA MET A 156 12.66 -8.57 20.80
C MET A 156 12.37 -9.72 21.75
N PRO A 157 12.32 -9.44 23.07
CA PRO A 157 11.89 -10.44 24.03
C PRO A 157 10.59 -11.07 23.56
N ALA A 158 10.52 -12.40 23.60
CA ALA A 158 9.26 -13.09 23.36
C ALA A 158 8.23 -12.59 24.39
N GLY A 159 7.05 -12.19 23.92
CA GLY A 159 5.98 -11.70 24.78
C GLY A 159 4.73 -11.36 23.98
N GLY A 160 3.55 -11.48 24.59
CA GLY A 160 2.24 -11.33 23.95
C GLY A 160 1.87 -9.91 23.50
N ARG A 161 2.80 -8.96 23.50
CA ARG A 161 2.59 -7.56 23.09
C ARG A 161 3.21 -7.21 21.74
N ARG A 162 3.84 -8.18 21.06
CA ARG A 162 4.44 -7.98 19.73
C ARG A 162 3.41 -8.24 18.63
N ILE A 163 3.23 -7.26 17.76
CA ILE A 163 2.41 -7.38 16.54
C ILE A 163 3.36 -7.51 15.33
N PRO A 164 3.53 -8.72 14.75
CA PRO A 164 4.47 -8.93 13.65
C PRO A 164 3.96 -8.40 12.30
N ASP A 165 2.65 -8.42 12.08
CA ASP A 165 1.99 -7.89 10.90
C ASP A 165 0.84 -6.98 11.34
N PRO A 166 0.98 -5.64 11.25
CA PRO A 166 -0.07 -4.71 11.67
C PRO A 166 -1.33 -4.79 10.78
N TRP A 167 -1.24 -5.47 9.63
CA TRP A 167 -2.35 -5.64 8.69
C TRP A 167 -3.00 -7.02 8.78
N ALA A 168 -2.58 -7.86 9.73
CA ALA A 168 -3.36 -9.05 10.05
C ALA A 168 -4.72 -8.65 10.63
N PRO A 169 -5.78 -9.45 10.41
CA PRO A 169 -7.08 -9.20 11.02
C PRO A 169 -6.94 -8.94 12.52
N ASP A 170 -7.63 -7.91 13.00
CA ASP A 170 -7.72 -7.51 14.42
C ASP A 170 -6.37 -7.19 15.10
N ALA A 171 -5.28 -7.06 14.32
CA ALA A 171 -3.93 -6.94 14.87
C ALA A 171 -3.73 -5.69 15.74
N LEU A 172 -4.40 -4.58 15.39
CA LEU A 172 -4.31 -3.32 16.11
C LEU A 172 -5.42 -3.14 17.15
N ASP A 173 -6.47 -3.97 17.13
CA ASP A 173 -7.64 -3.84 18.01
C ASP A 173 -7.30 -4.17 19.47
N GLY A 174 -6.24 -4.97 19.68
CA GLY A 174 -5.70 -5.25 21.01
C GLY A 174 -4.99 -4.05 21.67
N VAL A 175 -4.78 -2.95 20.95
CA VAL A 175 -4.18 -1.73 21.51
C VAL A 175 -5.24 -0.97 22.29
N ARG A 176 -5.02 -0.80 23.60
CA ARG A 176 -5.90 0.00 24.45
C ARG A 176 -5.64 1.49 24.23
N ASP A 177 -6.68 2.30 24.29
CA ASP A 177 -6.51 3.75 24.26
C ASP A 177 -5.64 4.23 25.44
N GLY A 178 -4.71 5.12 25.17
CA GLY A 178 -3.71 5.58 26.15
C GLY A 178 -2.49 4.67 26.32
N ALA A 179 -2.50 3.44 25.79
CA ALA A 179 -1.34 2.55 25.88
C ALA A 179 -0.22 3.04 24.94
N PRO A 180 1.04 3.13 25.40
CA PRO A 180 2.15 3.51 24.53
C PRO A 180 2.43 2.39 23.51
N VAL A 181 2.61 2.78 22.25
CA VAL A 181 2.97 1.86 21.16
C VAL A 181 4.37 2.19 20.67
N LEU A 182 5.20 1.17 20.47
CA LEU A 182 6.52 1.31 19.85
C LEU A 182 6.51 0.68 18.46
N VAL A 183 6.84 1.47 17.44
CA VAL A 183 7.08 1.01 16.08
C VAL A 183 8.59 0.95 15.84
N VAL A 184 9.06 -0.20 15.39
CA VAL A 184 10.45 -0.40 14.97
C VAL A 184 10.53 -0.18 13.47
N GLU A 185 11.46 0.69 13.06
CA GLU A 185 11.56 1.37 11.76
C GLU A 185 10.65 2.60 11.61
N THR A 186 11.12 3.55 10.79
CA THR A 186 10.45 4.83 10.51
C THR A 186 10.08 4.95 9.03
N GLY A 187 9.74 3.82 8.38
CA GLY A 187 9.29 3.79 6.98
C GLY A 187 7.81 4.17 6.82
N LEU A 188 7.27 4.03 5.61
CA LEU A 188 5.86 4.35 5.30
C LEU A 188 4.86 3.55 6.14
N THR A 189 5.14 2.26 6.40
CA THR A 189 4.32 1.41 7.28
C THR A 189 4.16 2.00 8.68
N MET A 190 5.17 2.69 9.21
CA MET A 190 5.08 3.35 10.52
C MET A 190 4.06 4.49 10.50
N LEU A 191 4.03 5.27 9.41
CA LEU A 191 3.03 6.34 9.24
C LEU A 191 1.62 5.76 9.17
N ASP A 192 1.42 4.67 8.44
CA ASP A 192 0.13 3.99 8.34
C ASP A 192 -0.37 3.53 9.71
N VAL A 193 0.50 2.87 10.51
CA VAL A 193 0.17 2.45 11.88
C VAL A 193 -0.17 3.66 12.75
N ALA A 194 0.62 4.74 12.67
CA ALA A 194 0.39 5.95 13.44
C ALA A 194 -0.94 6.63 13.09
N VAL A 195 -1.30 6.68 11.80
CA VAL A 195 -2.58 7.24 11.31
C VAL A 195 -3.76 6.42 11.82
N THR A 196 -3.69 5.09 11.72
CA THR A 196 -4.76 4.21 12.22
C THR A 196 -4.97 4.37 13.72
N LEU A 197 -3.88 4.32 14.50
CA LEU A 197 -3.95 4.42 15.97
C LEU A 197 -4.35 5.82 16.46
N ALA A 198 -3.89 6.89 15.81
CA ALA A 198 -4.24 8.25 16.21
C ALA A 198 -5.75 8.53 16.12
N GLU A 199 -6.44 7.81 15.24
CA GLU A 199 -7.87 7.96 15.02
C GLU A 199 -8.69 7.00 15.88
N ALA A 200 -8.25 5.74 16.04
CA ALA A 200 -8.93 4.75 16.88
C ALA A 200 -8.68 4.96 18.38
N HIS A 201 -7.50 5.48 18.74
CA HIS A 201 -7.02 5.59 20.12
C HIS A 201 -6.38 6.97 20.36
N PRO A 202 -7.18 8.03 20.55
CA PRO A 202 -6.69 9.40 20.63
C PRO A 202 -5.75 9.71 21.82
N GLY A 203 -5.78 8.89 22.86
CA GLY A 203 -4.87 8.95 24.02
C GLY A 203 -3.56 8.21 23.80
N THR A 204 -3.47 7.34 22.79
CA THR A 204 -2.28 6.55 22.49
C THR A 204 -1.14 7.40 21.94
N VAL A 205 0.06 7.17 22.47
CA VAL A 205 1.30 7.78 21.98
C VAL A 205 2.08 6.75 21.18
N VAL A 206 2.39 7.07 19.93
CA VAL A 206 3.22 6.23 19.05
C VAL A 206 4.67 6.72 19.11
N HIS A 207 5.54 5.88 19.64
CA HIS A 207 6.98 6.02 19.63
C HIS A 207 7.54 5.30 18.41
N ALA A 208 8.48 5.92 17.69
CA ALA A 208 9.13 5.28 16.55
C ALA A 208 10.65 5.34 16.69
N VAL A 209 11.31 4.21 16.39
CA VAL A 209 12.77 4.09 16.44
C VAL A 209 13.28 3.48 15.14
N SER A 210 14.36 4.00 14.59
CA SER A 210 15.04 3.41 13.44
C SER A 210 16.54 3.57 13.52
N ARG A 211 17.28 2.76 12.75
CA ARG A 211 18.74 2.80 12.72
C ARG A 211 19.29 4.15 12.23
N HIS A 212 18.59 4.76 11.27
CA HIS A 212 19.06 5.98 10.60
C HIS A 212 18.38 7.25 11.11
N GLY A 213 17.27 7.13 11.85
CA GLY A 213 16.51 8.29 12.35
C GLY A 213 15.87 9.15 11.25
N LEU A 214 15.71 8.59 10.05
CA LEU A 214 15.09 9.27 8.90
C LEU A 214 13.59 9.06 8.91
N LEU A 215 12.82 10.12 8.63
CA LEU A 215 11.38 10.02 8.39
C LEU A 215 11.09 10.06 6.89
N PRO A 216 9.96 9.50 6.42
CA PRO A 216 9.55 9.64 5.03
C PRO A 216 9.36 11.12 4.71
N GLN A 217 9.84 11.53 3.54
CA GLN A 217 9.74 12.92 3.10
C GLN A 217 8.28 13.23 2.72
N PRO A 218 7.78 14.43 3.05
CA PRO A 218 6.47 14.86 2.57
C PRO A 218 6.51 14.98 1.04
N HIS A 219 5.41 14.61 0.39
CA HIS A 219 5.25 14.97 -1.01
C HIS A 219 5.17 16.49 -1.15
N HIS A 220 5.84 17.03 -2.17
CA HIS A 220 5.71 18.43 -2.54
C HIS A 220 4.28 18.66 -3.06
N ILE A 221 3.40 19.12 -2.17
CA ILE A 221 2.10 19.64 -2.60
C ILE A 221 2.40 20.97 -3.29
N HIS A 222 2.18 21.04 -4.61
CA HIS A 222 2.21 22.30 -5.32
C HIS A 222 0.96 23.10 -4.90
N LEU A 223 1.05 23.77 -3.75
CA LEU A 223 0.04 24.73 -3.37
C LEU A 223 0.19 25.93 -4.31
N PRO A 224 -0.85 26.39 -5.01
CA PRO A 224 -0.78 27.70 -5.66
C PRO A 224 -0.37 28.71 -4.60
N THR A 225 0.69 29.47 -4.88
CA THR A 225 1.32 30.39 -3.94
C THR A 225 0.37 31.55 -3.63
N LEU A 226 -0.58 31.32 -2.72
CA LEU A 226 -1.28 32.41 -2.06
C LEU A 226 -0.27 33.03 -1.09
N LYS A 227 0.18 34.26 -1.39
CA LYS A 227 0.98 35.08 -0.47
C LYS A 227 0.11 35.39 0.77
N VAL A 228 0.12 34.49 1.74
CA VAL A 228 -0.51 34.69 3.05
C VAL A 228 0.59 34.62 4.10
N GLY A 229 0.62 35.61 4.98
CA GLY A 229 1.62 35.75 6.05
C GLY A 229 1.84 34.44 6.81
N ARG A 230 3.12 34.15 7.07
CA ARG A 230 3.63 32.85 7.55
C ARG A 230 2.95 32.44 8.87
N PRO A 231 2.07 31.42 8.91
CA PRO A 231 1.55 30.91 10.18
C PRO A 231 2.62 30.05 10.87
N ALA A 232 2.64 30.08 12.21
CA ALA A 232 3.57 29.31 13.03
C ALA A 232 3.56 27.81 12.66
N GLN A 233 4.76 27.24 12.51
CA GLN A 233 4.98 25.84 12.14
C GLN A 233 4.78 24.90 13.34
N PRO A 234 4.27 23.67 13.11
CA PRO A 234 4.22 22.66 14.17
C PRO A 234 5.65 22.30 14.63
N ARG A 235 5.87 22.29 15.96
CA ARG A 235 7.14 21.91 16.58
C ARG A 235 7.23 20.38 16.71
N TRP A 236 8.13 19.77 15.95
CA TRP A 236 8.64 18.42 16.22
C TRP A 236 9.68 18.51 17.33
N VAL A 237 9.43 17.87 18.47
CA VAL A 237 10.44 17.78 19.55
C VAL A 237 11.15 16.43 19.42
N GLY A 238 12.22 16.40 18.62
CA GLY A 238 13.20 15.32 18.72
C GLY A 238 14.00 15.49 20.01
N ARG A 239 13.85 14.59 20.97
CA ARG A 239 14.84 14.47 22.06
C ARG A 239 15.98 13.60 21.55
N GLN A 240 17.16 14.19 21.41
CA GLN A 240 18.41 13.42 21.38
C GLN A 240 18.58 12.75 22.77
N PRO A 241 18.61 11.43 22.89
CA PRO A 241 19.18 10.80 24.07
C PRO A 241 20.69 11.08 24.09
N ALA A 242 21.29 11.15 25.28
CA ALA A 242 22.72 11.43 25.50
C ALA A 242 23.69 10.35 24.95
N HIS A 243 23.22 9.43 24.10
CA HIS A 243 24.03 8.42 23.44
C HIS A 243 24.10 8.67 21.93
N PRO A 244 25.29 8.82 21.34
CA PRO A 244 25.50 9.31 19.96
C PRO A 244 24.96 8.40 18.84
N HIS A 245 24.30 7.27 19.16
CA HIS A 245 23.90 6.25 18.20
C HIS A 245 22.39 5.96 18.11
N ARG A 246 21.51 6.73 18.78
CA ARG A 246 20.06 6.51 18.69
C ARG A 246 19.29 7.83 18.58
N ARG A 247 18.60 8.05 17.46
CA ARG A 247 17.61 9.12 17.32
C ARG A 247 16.22 8.52 17.50
N ALA A 248 15.52 8.93 18.56
CA ALA A 248 14.13 8.55 18.81
C ALA A 248 13.22 9.70 18.34
N ALA A 249 12.18 9.38 17.57
CA ALA A 249 11.13 10.34 17.21
C ALA A 249 9.90 10.06 18.06
N THR A 250 9.33 11.12 18.65
CA THR A 250 8.08 11.03 19.41
C THR A 250 7.06 11.96 18.78
N ALA A 251 5.90 11.45 18.39
CA ALA A 251 4.79 12.26 17.92
C ALA A 251 3.71 12.32 19.02
N ARG A 252 3.27 13.53 19.38
CA ARG A 252 2.06 13.78 20.20
C ARG A 252 1.24 14.88 19.52
N GLY A 253 -0.08 14.66 19.40
CA GLY A 253 -1.05 15.73 19.16
C GLY A 253 -1.81 15.68 17.83
N ARG A 254 -3.13 15.93 17.92
CA ARG A 254 -4.16 15.93 16.86
C ARG A 254 -3.90 16.89 15.67
N GLY A 255 -2.89 17.75 15.75
CA GLY A 255 -2.64 18.83 14.79
C GLY A 255 -1.56 18.54 13.72
N ALA A 256 -0.65 17.60 13.97
CA ALA A 256 0.48 17.35 13.07
C ALA A 256 0.07 16.51 11.84
N VAL A 257 -0.79 15.51 12.04
CA VAL A 257 -1.30 14.65 10.96
C VAL A 257 -2.19 15.45 9.99
N ARG A 258 -3.01 16.39 10.51
CA ARG A 258 -3.87 17.27 9.69
C ARG A 258 -3.13 18.32 8.84
N ARG A 259 -1.87 18.62 9.14
CA ARG A 259 -1.07 19.58 8.34
C ARG A 259 -0.24 18.91 7.24
N MET A 260 -0.05 17.59 7.32
CA MET A 260 0.60 16.83 6.26
C MET A 260 -0.38 16.49 5.12
N TRP A 261 -1.69 16.52 5.40
CA TRP A 261 -2.72 16.15 4.44
C TRP A 261 -4.05 16.89 4.71
N ARG A 262 -4.47 17.73 3.77
CA ARG A 262 -5.88 18.12 3.60
C ARG A 262 -6.31 17.58 2.23
N PRO A 263 -7.39 16.79 2.13
CA PRO A 263 -8.00 16.57 0.83
C PRO A 263 -8.46 17.93 0.33
N GLY A 264 -8.10 18.28 -0.91
CA GLY A 264 -8.56 19.50 -1.55
C GLY A 264 -10.09 19.51 -1.55
N ARG A 265 -10.70 20.27 -0.64
CA ARG A 265 -12.11 20.63 -0.80
C ARG A 265 -12.15 21.52 -2.03
N ARG A 266 -12.82 21.06 -3.09
CA ARG A 266 -13.25 21.93 -4.19
C ARG A 266 -13.92 23.15 -3.57
N ALA A 267 -13.54 24.34 -4.03
CA ALA A 267 -14.22 25.57 -3.65
C ALA A 267 -15.73 25.44 -3.96
N PRO A 268 -16.63 25.99 -3.12
CA PRO A 268 -18.04 26.03 -3.47
C PRO A 268 -18.20 26.77 -4.81
N SER A 269 -19.02 26.23 -5.70
CA SER A 269 -19.37 26.86 -6.97
C SER A 269 -19.87 28.29 -6.71
N PRO A 270 -19.48 29.28 -7.53
CA PRO A 270 -19.97 30.64 -7.36
C PRO A 270 -21.50 30.67 -7.53
N PRO A 271 -22.20 31.59 -6.82
CA PRO A 271 -23.64 31.70 -6.94
C PRO A 271 -24.02 31.94 -8.41
N ARG A 272 -25.00 31.19 -8.90
CA ARG A 272 -25.62 31.41 -10.20
C ARG A 272 -26.05 32.88 -10.26
N SER A 273 -25.48 33.62 -11.20
CA SER A 273 -25.99 34.93 -11.59
C SER A 273 -27.48 34.78 -11.92
N GLN A 274 -28.30 35.61 -11.29
CA GLN A 274 -29.70 35.77 -11.68
C GLN A 274 -29.71 36.26 -13.13
N ALA A 275 -30.04 35.34 -14.05
CA ALA A 275 -30.51 35.72 -15.36
C ALA A 275 -31.88 36.37 -15.20
N ALA A 276 -32.05 37.50 -15.87
CA ALA A 276 -33.21 38.35 -15.86
C ALA A 276 -34.52 37.56 -16.07
N ARG A 277 -35.55 37.95 -15.30
CA ARG A 277 -36.94 37.59 -15.58
C ARG A 277 -37.33 38.17 -16.95
N PRO A 278 -37.90 37.40 -17.89
CA PRO A 278 -38.74 37.98 -18.91
C PRO A 278 -40.05 38.43 -18.26
N LEU A 279 -40.44 39.66 -18.56
CA LEU A 279 -41.77 40.21 -18.25
C LEU A 279 -42.85 39.31 -18.85
N LYS A 280 -43.83 38.95 -18.02
CA LYS A 280 -45.10 38.41 -18.46
C LYS A 280 -45.87 39.52 -19.18
N GLU A 281 -46.14 39.32 -20.46
CA GLU A 281 -47.29 39.94 -21.12
C GLU A 281 -48.57 39.19 -20.71
N ALA A 282 -49.61 39.96 -20.40
CA ALA A 282 -51.02 39.59 -20.46
C ALA A 282 -51.87 40.89 -20.34
N PRO A 283 -53.15 40.90 -20.73
CA PRO A 283 -53.61 40.99 -22.12
C PRO A 283 -54.53 42.22 -22.36
N ALA A 284 -54.60 42.67 -23.61
CA ALA A 284 -55.73 43.29 -24.33
C ALA A 284 -55.18 44.15 -25.48
#